data_AF-A0A3A9HSU8-F1
#
_entry.id   AF-A0A3A9HSU8-F1
#
_cell.length_a   1.000
_cell.length_b   1.000
_cell.length_c   1.000
_cell.angle_alpha   90.00
_cell.angle_beta   90.00
_cell.angle_gamma   90.00
#
_symmetry.space_group_name_H-M   'P 1'
#
loop_
_entity.id
_entity.type
_entity.pdbx_description
1 polymer ?
#
loop_
_entity_poly.entity_id
_entity_poly.type
_entity_poly.pdbx_seq_one_letter_code
_entity_poly.pdbx_strand_id
1 'polypeptide(L)'
;MYNTIMKIIPFLCRRFFKTRFRVPTRVLGDAGGARLANGGGLCKMNISRDSAMRIVTEMSSIIGHDVNMMDEQGIIIASTDPERLGTFHSGARELLRQGLGELIVSGDGEYPGARRGINLPVCFEGATVGVIGITGKGNEVQQYSQIIKKMTEILLLDSWGERQKQLRAAMWSQFMEEWLFSSAELVGERFVERGLELGIDIRKPFQIFVVALEQRGAAEEQERLGRVEEAVRQVVREATGGFYYKLPFRYVCFVSPRRRGAAARDGRPRL
;
A
#
# COMPACT_ATOMS: atom_id res chain seq x y z
N MET A 1 9.25 -35.04 19.92
CA MET A 1 10.54 -35.17 19.20
C MET A 1 10.26 -34.89 17.73
N TYR A 2 10.25 -33.63 17.28
CA TYR A 2 11.38 -32.85 16.74
C TYR A 2 11.99 -33.38 15.42
N ASN A 3 11.94 -32.50 14.41
CA ASN A 3 12.71 -32.41 13.15
C ASN A 3 12.50 -33.49 12.08
N THR A 4 12.13 -33.13 10.85
CA THR A 4 13.01 -32.33 9.97
C THR A 4 12.24 -31.48 8.96
N ILE A 5 12.34 -30.17 9.14
CA ILE A 5 12.20 -29.12 8.12
C ILE A 5 13.34 -29.32 7.10
N MET A 6 13.01 -29.54 5.82
CA MET A 6 13.84 -29.28 4.61
C MET A 6 13.46 -30.26 3.49
N LYS A 7 12.54 -29.87 2.60
CA LYS A 7 12.66 -30.17 1.16
C LYS A 7 12.29 -28.92 0.36
N ILE A 8 13.15 -27.93 0.55
CA ILE A 8 13.43 -26.86 -0.40
C ILE A 8 13.71 -27.52 -1.76
N ILE A 9 12.89 -27.18 -2.76
CA ILE A 9 13.19 -27.21 -4.20
C ILE A 9 14.09 -28.38 -4.64
N PRO A 10 13.51 -29.55 -4.98
CA PRO A 10 14.20 -30.38 -5.95
C PRO A 10 13.20 -31.06 -6.87
N PHE A 11 12.66 -30.33 -7.85
CA PHE A 11 12.23 -30.98 -9.11
C PHE A 11 12.13 -30.05 -10.33
N LEU A 12 12.18 -28.73 -10.17
CA LEU A 12 12.12 -27.79 -11.30
C LEU A 12 13.45 -27.51 -12.01
N CYS A 13 14.56 -28.15 -11.62
CA CYS A 13 15.90 -27.77 -12.08
C CYS A 13 16.71 -28.87 -12.81
N ARG A 14 16.13 -30.01 -13.18
CA ARG A 14 16.83 -30.98 -14.02
C ARG A 14 15.96 -31.35 -15.21
N ARG A 15 16.43 -30.94 -16.40
CA ARG A 15 15.95 -31.29 -17.75
C ARG A 15 14.86 -30.36 -18.33
N PHE A 16 15.19 -29.74 -19.47
CA PHE A 16 14.35 -28.97 -20.42
C PHE A 16 14.12 -27.49 -20.04
N PHE A 17 14.83 -26.50 -20.60
CA PHE A 17 14.79 -26.05 -22.00
C PHE A 17 13.58 -26.58 -22.79
N LYS A 18 12.60 -25.70 -23.01
CA LYS A 18 11.36 -25.92 -23.78
C LYS A 18 10.38 -26.94 -23.17
N THR A 19 9.74 -26.59 -22.08
CA THR A 19 8.46 -27.23 -21.70
C THR A 19 7.42 -26.18 -21.39
N ARG A 20 6.42 -26.14 -22.26
CA ARG A 20 5.22 -25.31 -22.18
C ARG A 20 4.40 -25.85 -21.00
N PHE A 21 4.56 -25.27 -19.81
CA PHE A 21 3.66 -25.58 -18.69
C PHE A 21 2.26 -25.10 -19.09
N ARG A 22 1.39 -26.05 -19.41
CA ARG A 22 -0.02 -25.81 -19.70
C ARG A 22 -0.75 -26.10 -18.38
N VAL A 23 -1.11 -25.06 -17.66
CA VAL A 23 -2.04 -25.19 -16.52
C VAL A 23 -3.36 -25.73 -17.09
N PRO A 24 -3.89 -26.87 -16.62
CA PRO A 24 -5.11 -27.44 -17.16
C PRO A 24 -6.31 -26.56 -16.77
N THR A 25 -6.83 -25.81 -17.73
CA THR A 25 -8.14 -25.16 -17.64
C THR A 25 -9.21 -26.21 -17.95
N ARG A 26 -9.83 -26.77 -16.92
CA ARG A 26 -11.13 -27.46 -17.05
C ARG A 26 -12.16 -26.60 -16.33
N VAL A 27 -12.82 -25.75 -17.11
CA VAL A 27 -14.03 -25.02 -16.70
C VAL A 27 -15.22 -25.89 -17.07
N LEU A 28 -16.09 -26.18 -16.11
CA LEU A 28 -17.39 -26.82 -16.31
C LEU A 28 -18.44 -25.86 -15.75
N GLY A 29 -19.36 -25.41 -16.61
CA GLY A 29 -20.65 -24.85 -16.23
C GLY A 29 -20.83 -23.34 -16.46
N ASP A 30 -21.60 -23.01 -17.50
CA ASP A 30 -22.27 -21.71 -17.68
C ASP A 30 -23.09 -21.30 -16.45
N ALA A 31 -23.02 -20.01 -16.06
CA ALA A 31 -24.18 -19.21 -15.67
C ALA A 31 -23.81 -17.75 -15.43
N GLY A 32 -24.53 -16.85 -16.11
CA GLY A 32 -25.10 -15.65 -15.48
C GLY A 32 -24.18 -14.45 -15.25
N GLY A 33 -24.38 -13.40 -16.06
CA GLY A 33 -23.77 -12.09 -15.84
C GLY A 33 -24.10 -11.50 -14.47
N ALA A 34 -23.09 -11.02 -13.77
CA ALA A 34 -23.22 -10.22 -12.57
C ALA A 34 -22.68 -8.81 -12.85
N ARG A 35 -23.60 -7.85 -12.73
CA ARG A 35 -23.34 -6.40 -12.74
C ARG A 35 -22.31 -6.05 -11.69
N LEU A 36 -21.33 -5.24 -12.09
CA LEU A 36 -20.44 -4.53 -11.19
C LEU A 36 -21.28 -3.59 -10.30
N ALA A 37 -21.56 -4.02 -9.09
CA ALA A 37 -22.10 -3.13 -8.06
C ALA A 37 -20.95 -2.27 -7.55
N ASN A 38 -20.93 -1.01 -7.99
CA ASN A 38 -20.18 0.06 -7.33
C ASN A 38 -20.72 0.25 -5.91
N GLY A 39 -20.12 -0.44 -4.95
CA GLY A 39 -20.28 -0.20 -3.52
C GLY A 39 -19.01 0.43 -2.98
N GLY A 40 -18.81 1.72 -3.25
CA GLY A 40 -17.77 2.52 -2.61
C GLY A 40 -18.09 2.66 -1.12
N GLY A 41 -17.67 1.69 -0.32
CA GLY A 41 -17.56 1.88 1.12
C GLY A 41 -16.48 2.94 1.34
N LEU A 42 -16.87 4.14 1.78
CA LEU A 42 -15.90 5.11 2.30
C LEU A 42 -15.15 4.41 3.44
N CYS A 43 -13.92 4.00 3.19
CA CYS A 43 -13.03 3.52 4.23
C CYS A 43 -12.76 4.75 5.11
N LYS A 44 -13.47 4.85 6.25
CA LYS A 44 -13.29 5.96 7.19
C LYS A 44 -11.81 6.05 7.54
N MET A 45 -11.16 7.15 7.15
CA MET A 45 -9.75 7.36 7.46
C MET A 45 -9.60 7.51 8.98
N ASN A 46 -8.82 6.62 9.59
CA ASN A 46 -8.38 6.76 10.97
C ASN A 46 -6.90 7.14 10.95
N ILE A 47 -6.52 8.21 11.66
CA ILE A 47 -5.15 8.66 11.73
C ILE A 47 -4.37 7.69 12.62
N SER A 48 -3.43 6.95 12.03
CA SER A 48 -2.57 6.07 12.81
C SER A 48 -1.62 6.90 13.70
N ARG A 49 -1.29 6.42 14.90
CA ARG A 49 -0.36 7.12 15.81
C ARG A 49 0.99 7.38 15.16
N ASP A 50 1.50 6.42 14.38
CA ASP A 50 2.78 6.56 13.68
C ASP A 50 2.73 7.66 12.62
N SER A 51 1.65 7.72 11.84
CA SER A 51 1.42 8.79 10.87
C SER A 51 1.28 10.15 11.56
N ALA A 52 0.47 10.22 12.61
CA ALA A 52 0.26 11.45 13.38
C ALA A 52 1.58 11.97 13.96
N MET A 53 2.41 11.09 14.52
CA MET A 53 3.70 11.45 15.11
C MET A 53 4.70 11.96 14.07
N ARG A 54 4.76 11.30 12.90
CA ARG A 54 5.57 11.78 11.77
C ARG A 54 5.16 13.17 11.34
N ILE A 55 3.86 13.40 11.15
CA ILE A 55 3.32 14.69 10.74
C ILE A 55 3.61 15.76 11.78
N VAL A 56 3.34 15.49 13.07
CA VAL A 56 3.62 16.43 14.16
C VAL A 56 5.10 16.80 14.22
N THR A 57 6.00 15.81 14.08
CA THR A 57 7.45 16.04 14.09
C THR A 57 7.89 16.91 12.91
N GLU A 58 7.43 16.59 11.70
CA GLU A 58 7.75 17.32 10.48
C GLU A 58 7.22 18.76 10.53
N MET A 59 5.95 18.92 10.93
CA MET A 59 5.34 20.24 11.09
C MET A 59 6.06 21.08 12.14
N SER A 60 6.40 20.51 13.30
CA SER A 60 7.14 21.24 14.34
C SER A 60 8.51 21.69 13.86
N SER A 61 9.21 20.86 13.07
CA SER A 61 10.52 21.22 12.50
C SER A 61 10.45 22.42 11.54
N ILE A 62 9.32 22.58 10.85
CA ILE A 62 9.07 23.67 9.91
C ILE A 62 8.61 24.94 10.65
N ILE A 63 7.72 24.79 11.64
CA ILE A 63 7.07 25.92 12.32
C ILE A 63 7.96 26.47 13.45
N GLY A 64 8.78 25.63 14.09
CA GLY A 64 9.58 26.01 15.27
C GLY A 64 8.76 26.14 16.56
N HIS A 65 7.55 25.56 16.59
CA HIS A 65 6.65 25.56 17.74
C HIS A 65 6.24 24.13 18.11
N ASP A 66 5.76 23.95 19.34
CA ASP A 66 5.16 22.69 19.76
C ASP A 66 3.85 22.43 19.01
N VAL A 67 3.73 21.22 18.48
CA VAL A 67 2.60 20.78 17.67
C VAL A 67 2.00 19.53 18.30
N ASN A 68 0.67 19.43 18.24
CA ASN A 68 -0.10 18.32 18.77
C ASN A 68 -1.18 17.95 17.76
N MET A 69 -1.54 16.67 17.71
CA MET A 69 -2.63 16.18 16.90
C MET A 69 -3.61 15.43 17.78
N MET A 70 -4.90 15.70 17.59
CA MET A 70 -5.99 15.09 18.33
C MET A 70 -6.93 14.32 17.41
N ASP A 71 -7.50 13.24 17.91
CA ASP A 71 -8.56 12.48 17.22
C ASP A 71 -9.94 13.17 17.34
N GLU A 72 -10.97 12.55 16.78
CA GLU A 72 -12.37 13.01 16.83
C GLU A 72 -12.91 13.11 18.27
N GLN A 73 -12.30 12.41 19.22
CA GLN A 73 -12.67 12.43 20.63
C GLN A 73 -11.95 13.55 21.40
N GLY A 74 -10.98 14.24 20.78
CA GLY A 74 -10.17 15.27 21.42
C GLY A 74 -9.02 14.68 22.26
N ILE A 75 -8.65 13.41 22.06
CA ILE A 75 -7.49 12.80 22.70
C ILE A 75 -6.25 13.11 21.88
N ILE A 76 -5.16 13.52 22.53
CA ILE A 76 -3.88 13.79 21.87
C ILE A 76 -3.25 12.47 21.43
N ILE A 77 -3.21 12.24 20.13
CA ILE A 77 -2.67 11.01 19.50
C ILE A 77 -1.22 11.18 19.03
N ALA A 78 -0.73 12.41 18.93
CA ALA A 78 0.67 12.74 18.68
C ALA A 78 1.01 14.13 19.24
N SER A 79 2.24 14.32 19.70
CA SER A 79 2.69 15.56 20.34
C SER A 79 4.21 15.66 20.32
N THR A 80 4.75 16.87 20.16
CA THR A 80 6.17 17.14 20.40
C THR A 80 6.54 17.15 21.88
N ASP A 81 5.55 17.33 22.74
CA ASP A 81 5.66 17.17 24.19
C ASP A 81 5.11 15.79 24.59
N PRO A 82 5.97 14.82 24.98
CA PRO A 82 5.56 13.47 25.34
C PRO A 82 4.59 13.41 26.52
N GLU A 83 4.64 14.38 27.44
CA GLU A 83 3.76 14.40 28.62
C GLU A 83 2.28 14.60 28.24
N ARG A 84 2.03 15.15 27.05
CA ARG A 84 0.67 15.41 26.56
C ARG A 84 0.05 14.21 25.85
N LEU A 85 0.85 13.21 25.46
CA LEU A 85 0.36 12.08 24.68
C LEU A 85 -0.70 11.29 25.47
N GLY A 86 -1.83 11.01 24.84
CA GLY A 86 -2.95 10.29 25.45
C GLY A 86 -3.81 11.13 26.40
N THR A 87 -3.49 12.41 26.62
CA THR A 87 -4.31 13.31 27.43
C THR A 87 -5.47 13.89 26.63
N PHE A 88 -6.52 14.32 27.32
CA PHE A 88 -7.70 14.94 26.71
C PHE A 88 -7.49 16.45 26.53
N HIS A 89 -7.85 16.96 25.36
CA HIS A 89 -7.78 18.36 25.00
C HIS A 89 -9.17 18.94 24.73
N SER A 90 -9.79 19.51 25.76
CA SER A 90 -11.18 19.99 25.66
C SER A 90 -11.38 21.11 24.62
N GLY A 91 -10.37 21.94 24.36
CA GLY A 91 -10.44 22.93 23.28
C GLY A 91 -10.55 22.30 21.88
N ALA A 92 -9.96 21.13 21.68
CA ALA A 92 -10.07 20.42 20.40
C ALA A 92 -11.48 19.83 20.28
N ARG A 93 -12.00 19.29 21.38
CA ARG A 93 -13.38 18.80 21.45
C ARG A 93 -14.39 19.91 21.18
N GLU A 94 -14.16 21.10 21.70
CA GLU A 94 -15.06 22.24 21.51
C GLU A 94 -15.05 22.73 20.06
N LEU A 95 -13.86 22.85 19.45
CA LEU A 95 -13.71 23.15 18.03
C LEU A 95 -14.50 22.17 17.15
N LEU A 96 -14.37 20.87 17.42
CA LEU A 96 -15.10 19.83 16.68
C LEU A 96 -16.61 19.91 16.91
N ARG A 97 -17.05 20.10 18.16
CA ARG A 97 -18.47 20.15 18.53
C ARG A 97 -19.19 21.33 17.89
N GLN A 98 -18.54 22.48 17.85
CA GLN A 98 -19.09 23.70 17.25
C GLN A 98 -18.87 23.80 15.73
N GLY A 99 -18.02 22.95 15.16
CA GLY A 99 -17.67 23.02 13.73
C GLY A 99 -16.86 24.27 13.37
N LEU A 100 -15.99 24.72 14.28
CA LEU A 100 -15.21 25.96 14.09
C LEU A 100 -14.07 25.74 13.09
N GLY A 101 -13.83 26.75 12.25
CA GLY A 101 -12.68 26.76 11.32
C GLY A 101 -11.33 26.98 12.02
N GLU A 102 -11.35 27.55 13.21
CA GLU A 102 -10.20 27.86 14.07
C GLU A 102 -10.71 28.07 15.51
N LEU A 103 -9.92 27.67 16.51
CA LEU A 103 -10.10 28.06 17.91
C LEU A 103 -8.80 28.59 18.48
N ILE A 104 -8.80 29.85 18.91
CA ILE A 104 -7.67 30.48 19.59
C ILE A 104 -7.82 30.28 21.10
N VAL A 105 -6.79 29.72 21.72
CA VAL A 105 -6.66 29.60 23.17
C VAL A 105 -5.75 30.74 23.63
N SER A 106 -6.28 31.68 24.40
CA SER A 106 -5.62 32.91 24.85
C SER A 106 -4.73 32.70 26.08
N GLY A 107 -5.00 31.66 26.88
CA GLY A 107 -4.22 31.32 28.06
C GLY A 107 -4.14 29.82 28.34
N ASP A 108 -3.09 29.43 29.07
CA ASP A 108 -2.96 28.05 29.54
C ASP A 108 -4.12 27.69 30.49
N GLY A 109 -4.75 26.54 30.27
CA GLY A 109 -5.87 26.08 31.08
C GLY A 109 -7.22 26.76 30.82
N GLU A 110 -7.31 27.68 29.85
CA GLU A 110 -8.61 28.26 29.41
C GLU A 110 -9.62 27.15 29.04
N TYR A 111 -9.09 26.09 28.43
CA TYR A 111 -9.78 24.83 28.24
C TYR A 111 -8.98 23.74 28.99
N PRO A 112 -9.61 22.83 29.75
CA PRO A 112 -8.94 21.67 30.34
C PRO A 112 -8.00 20.94 29.35
N GLY A 113 -6.72 20.82 29.70
CA GLY A 113 -5.68 20.20 28.87
C GLY A 113 -5.12 21.07 27.74
N ALA A 114 -5.61 22.30 27.58
CA ALA A 114 -5.14 23.24 26.57
C ALA A 114 -4.03 24.16 27.08
N ARG A 115 -3.11 24.48 26.18
CA ARG A 115 -2.09 25.52 26.33
C ARG A 115 -2.42 26.66 25.35
N ARG A 116 -1.89 27.85 25.62
CA ARG A 116 -2.04 29.01 24.75
C ARG A 116 -1.57 28.69 23.33
N GLY A 117 -2.41 28.96 22.35
CA GLY A 117 -2.13 28.57 20.97
C GLY A 117 -3.36 28.59 20.09
N ILE A 118 -3.29 27.82 19.01
CA ILE A 118 -4.35 27.74 18.01
C ILE A 118 -4.66 26.27 17.74
N ASN A 119 -5.95 25.93 17.66
CA ASN A 119 -6.43 24.64 17.20
C ASN A 119 -7.15 24.81 15.86
N LEU A 120 -6.89 23.89 14.93
CA LEU A 120 -7.42 23.90 13.57
C LEU A 120 -8.01 22.53 13.24
N PRO A 121 -9.22 22.47 12.64
CA PRO A 121 -9.76 21.20 12.16
C PRO A 121 -8.90 20.68 11.02
N VAL A 122 -8.70 19.37 10.98
CA VAL A 122 -8.00 18.69 9.89
C VAL A 122 -9.02 17.91 9.09
N CYS A 123 -9.15 18.22 7.80
CA CYS A 123 -10.14 17.63 6.93
C CYS A 123 -9.53 16.66 5.91
N PHE A 124 -10.18 15.52 5.71
CA PHE A 124 -9.86 14.54 4.68
C PHE A 124 -11.14 14.18 3.91
N GLU A 125 -11.11 14.26 2.59
CA GLU A 125 -12.27 13.98 1.71
C GLU A 125 -13.58 14.68 2.14
N GLY A 126 -13.48 15.91 2.68
CA GLY A 126 -14.63 16.71 3.11
C GLY A 126 -15.14 16.39 4.52
N ALA A 127 -14.54 15.43 5.24
CA ALA A 127 -14.85 15.12 6.63
C ALA A 127 -13.73 15.59 7.57
N THR A 128 -14.07 16.13 8.74
CA THR A 128 -13.08 16.41 9.79
C THR A 128 -12.66 15.11 10.46
N VAL A 129 -11.37 14.79 10.37
CA VAL A 129 -10.78 13.53 10.87
C VAL A 129 -9.95 13.72 12.15
N GLY A 130 -9.74 14.97 12.57
CA GLY A 130 -8.98 15.31 13.76
C GLY A 130 -8.75 16.82 13.89
N VAL A 131 -7.86 17.18 14.80
CA VAL A 131 -7.47 18.57 15.09
C VAL A 131 -5.96 18.65 15.16
N ILE A 132 -5.37 19.73 14.65
CA ILE A 132 -3.96 20.09 14.89
C ILE A 132 -3.90 21.32 15.80
N GLY A 133 -3.14 21.22 16.87
CA GLY A 133 -2.95 22.26 17.88
C GLY A 133 -1.50 22.74 17.92
N ILE A 134 -1.30 24.05 17.84
CA ILE A 134 0.02 24.69 17.78
C ILE A 134 0.15 25.65 18.96
N THR A 135 1.16 25.45 19.80
CA THR A 135 1.42 26.32 20.96
C THR A 135 2.08 27.61 20.52
N GLY A 136 1.62 28.77 21.01
CA GLY A 136 2.22 30.06 20.67
C GLY A 136 1.35 31.26 21.04
N LYS A 137 1.80 32.48 20.72
CA LYS A 137 0.90 33.66 20.80
C LYS A 137 -0.05 33.61 19.61
N GLY A 138 -1.35 33.82 19.84
CA GLY A 138 -2.36 33.73 18.79
C GLY A 138 -2.00 34.57 17.56
N ASN A 139 -1.59 35.82 17.73
CA ASN A 139 -1.20 36.70 16.64
C ASN A 139 0.04 36.22 15.83
N GLU A 140 1.01 35.58 16.47
CA GLU A 140 2.24 35.09 15.82
C GLU A 140 1.96 33.85 14.94
N VAL A 141 1.08 32.96 15.40
CA VAL A 141 0.80 31.67 14.75
C VAL A 141 -0.38 31.78 13.76
N GLN A 142 -1.33 32.68 14.00
CA GLN A 142 -2.56 32.80 13.21
C GLN A 142 -2.28 33.15 11.74
N GLN A 143 -1.25 33.93 11.46
CA GLN A 143 -0.85 34.29 10.09
C GLN A 143 -0.46 33.07 9.23
N TYR A 144 -0.06 31.96 9.86
CA TYR A 144 0.33 30.72 9.17
C TYR A 144 -0.71 29.60 9.33
N SER A 145 -1.80 29.83 10.08
CA SER A 145 -2.82 28.83 10.42
C SER A 145 -3.31 28.05 9.21
N GLN A 146 -3.72 28.74 8.15
CA GLN A 146 -4.25 28.12 6.94
C GLN A 146 -3.20 27.29 6.18
N ILE A 147 -1.95 27.77 6.15
CA ILE A 147 -0.83 27.04 5.52
C ILE A 147 -0.58 25.76 6.30
N ILE A 148 -0.52 25.84 7.63
CA ILE A 148 -0.25 24.70 8.52
C ILE A 148 -1.35 23.66 8.41
N LYS A 149 -2.62 24.09 8.43
CA LYS A 149 -3.76 23.23 8.18
C LYS A 149 -3.60 22.50 6.84
N LYS A 150 -3.34 23.23 5.75
CA LYS A 150 -3.22 22.63 4.41
C LYS A 150 -2.06 21.66 4.28
N MET A 151 -0.90 21.98 4.85
CA MET A 151 0.25 21.06 4.87
C MET A 151 -0.08 19.79 5.66
N THR A 152 -0.74 19.92 6.80
CA THR A 152 -1.18 18.77 7.61
C THR A 152 -2.13 17.87 6.83
N GLU A 153 -3.11 18.46 6.12
CA GLU A 153 -4.05 17.71 5.27
C GLU A 153 -3.32 16.98 4.11
N ILE A 154 -2.31 17.62 3.50
CA ILE A 154 -1.48 17.02 2.43
C ILE A 154 -0.66 15.84 2.97
N LEU A 155 0.03 16.01 4.10
CA LEU A 155 0.85 14.95 4.68
C LEU A 155 -0.01 13.75 5.14
N LEU A 156 -1.23 14.00 5.62
CA LEU A 156 -2.19 12.93 5.90
C LEU A 156 -2.58 12.17 4.63
N LEU A 157 -2.88 12.88 3.54
CA LEU A 157 -3.21 12.25 2.26
C LEU A 157 -2.06 11.41 1.71
N ASP A 158 -0.82 11.92 1.78
CA ASP A 158 0.37 11.18 1.37
C ASP A 158 0.56 9.93 2.24
N SER A 159 0.51 10.07 3.57
CA SER A 159 0.65 8.94 4.48
C SER A 159 -0.44 7.88 4.29
N TRP A 160 -1.68 8.29 4.01
CA TRP A 160 -2.77 7.38 3.71
C TRP A 160 -2.53 6.64 2.39
N GLY A 161 -2.17 7.36 1.33
CA GLY A 161 -1.86 6.78 0.02
C GLY A 161 -0.72 5.76 0.10
N GLU A 162 0.33 6.07 0.85
CA GLU A 162 1.46 5.17 1.05
C GLU A 162 1.05 3.92 1.83
N ARG A 163 0.25 4.07 2.88
CA ARG A 163 -0.30 2.92 3.63
C ARG A 163 -1.18 2.04 2.73
N GLN A 164 -2.02 2.62 1.88
CA GLN A 164 -2.84 1.85 0.95
C GLN A 164 -1.98 1.07 -0.06
N LYS A 165 -0.92 1.67 -0.59
CA LYS A 165 0.05 0.97 -1.46
C LYS A 165 0.69 -0.21 -0.73
N GLN A 166 1.12 -0.02 0.52
CA GLN A 166 1.76 -1.06 1.33
C GLN A 166 0.80 -2.22 1.63
N LEU A 167 -0.45 -1.92 2.03
CA LEU A 167 -1.49 -2.93 2.25
C LEU A 167 -1.78 -3.71 0.97
N ARG A 168 -1.93 -3.02 -0.16
CA ARG A 168 -2.14 -3.66 -1.46
C ARG A 168 -0.96 -4.55 -1.86
N ALA A 169 0.28 -4.09 -1.67
CA ALA A 169 1.48 -4.87 -1.94
C ALA A 169 1.59 -6.11 -1.03
N ALA A 170 1.24 -5.99 0.24
CA ALA A 170 1.20 -7.11 1.18
C ALA A 170 0.14 -8.14 0.78
N MET A 171 -1.09 -7.70 0.47
CA MET A 171 -2.15 -8.58 -0.04
C MET A 171 -1.74 -9.29 -1.32
N TRP A 172 -1.12 -8.55 -2.25
CA TRP A 172 -0.62 -9.09 -3.50
C TRP A 172 0.47 -10.14 -3.26
N SER A 173 1.42 -9.88 -2.36
CA SER A 173 2.51 -10.80 -2.05
C SER A 173 1.99 -12.08 -1.36
N GLN A 174 1.07 -11.93 -0.40
CA GLN A 174 0.41 -13.06 0.25
C GLN A 174 -0.37 -13.92 -0.76
N PHE A 175 -1.09 -13.29 -1.70
CA PHE A 175 -1.78 -14.00 -2.77
C PHE A 175 -0.80 -14.76 -3.67
N MET A 176 0.33 -14.15 -4.04
CA MET A 176 1.36 -14.81 -4.85
C MET A 176 2.01 -16.01 -4.14
N GLU A 177 2.32 -15.88 -2.85
CA GLU A 177 2.82 -17.00 -2.04
C GLU A 177 1.81 -18.15 -1.99
N GLU A 178 0.54 -17.83 -1.69
CA GLU A 178 -0.53 -18.81 -1.64
C GLU A 178 -0.67 -19.51 -3.00
N TRP A 179 -0.64 -18.76 -4.11
CA TRP A 179 -0.77 -19.30 -5.45
C TRP A 179 0.40 -20.20 -5.87
N LEU A 180 1.63 -19.81 -5.54
CA LEU A 180 2.84 -20.48 -6.01
C LEU A 180 3.20 -21.72 -5.20
N PHE A 181 2.85 -21.75 -3.91
CA PHE A 181 3.39 -22.73 -2.98
C PHE A 181 2.33 -23.57 -2.26
N SER A 182 1.05 -23.24 -2.37
CA SER A 182 -0.03 -24.03 -1.75
C SER A 182 -0.54 -25.14 -2.66
N SER A 183 -1.31 -26.08 -2.10
CA SER A 183 -1.91 -27.17 -2.88
C SER A 183 -2.96 -26.64 -3.87
N ALA A 184 -3.03 -27.26 -5.06
CA ALA A 184 -3.97 -26.88 -6.11
C ALA A 184 -5.45 -26.99 -5.69
N GLU A 185 -5.75 -27.79 -4.66
CA GLU A 185 -7.08 -27.97 -4.07
C GLU A 185 -7.64 -26.71 -3.42
N LEU A 186 -6.78 -25.74 -3.07
CA LEU A 186 -7.18 -24.47 -2.45
C LEU A 186 -7.58 -23.40 -3.49
N VAL A 187 -7.38 -23.67 -4.79
CA VAL A 187 -7.73 -22.76 -5.88
C VAL A 187 -9.21 -22.94 -6.24
N GLY A 188 -10.09 -22.35 -5.42
CA GLY A 188 -11.52 -22.24 -5.70
C GLY A 188 -11.93 -20.88 -6.29
N GLU A 189 -13.22 -20.70 -6.56
CA GLU A 189 -13.78 -19.45 -7.12
C GLU A 189 -13.41 -18.21 -6.28
N ARG A 190 -13.49 -18.30 -4.95
CA ARG A 190 -13.08 -17.20 -4.05
C ARG A 190 -11.62 -16.79 -4.23
N PHE A 191 -10.75 -17.73 -4.56
CA PHE A 191 -9.34 -17.45 -4.81
C PHE A 191 -9.16 -16.75 -6.17
N VAL A 192 -9.94 -17.16 -7.18
CA VAL A 192 -9.99 -16.48 -8.49
C VAL A 192 -10.48 -15.03 -8.35
N GLU A 193 -11.56 -14.81 -7.60
CA GLU A 193 -12.13 -13.48 -7.32
C GLU A 193 -11.09 -12.56 -6.66
N ARG A 194 -10.40 -13.03 -5.61
CA ARG A 194 -9.29 -12.31 -4.97
C ARG A 194 -8.18 -11.96 -5.95
N GLY A 195 -7.83 -12.89 -6.85
CA GLY A 195 -6.85 -12.64 -7.90
C GLY A 195 -7.28 -11.49 -8.80
N LEU A 196 -8.54 -11.50 -9.26
CA LEU A 196 -9.09 -10.45 -10.13
C LEU A 196 -9.09 -9.07 -9.45
N GLU A 197 -9.45 -9.00 -8.17
CA GLU A 197 -9.37 -7.76 -7.37
C GLU A 197 -7.93 -7.21 -7.30
N LEU A 198 -6.95 -8.10 -7.26
CA LEU A 198 -5.52 -7.76 -7.27
C LEU A 198 -4.95 -7.53 -8.68
N GLY A 199 -5.77 -7.68 -9.72
CA GLY A 199 -5.39 -7.48 -11.13
C GLY A 199 -4.80 -8.71 -11.82
N ILE A 200 -4.91 -9.90 -11.21
CA ILE A 200 -4.42 -11.18 -11.74
C ILE A 200 -5.60 -12.10 -12.06
N ASP A 201 -5.83 -12.36 -13.36
CA ASP A 201 -6.75 -13.41 -13.78
C ASP A 201 -6.02 -14.74 -13.92
N ILE A 202 -6.00 -15.54 -12.85
CA ILE A 202 -5.30 -16.84 -12.80
C ILE A 202 -5.88 -17.90 -13.74
N ARG A 203 -7.07 -17.67 -14.32
CA ARG A 203 -7.68 -18.55 -15.32
C ARG A 203 -7.02 -18.40 -16.69
N LYS A 204 -6.35 -17.27 -16.94
CA LYS A 204 -5.59 -17.05 -18.17
C LYS A 204 -4.32 -17.90 -18.16
N PRO A 205 -3.92 -18.49 -19.29
CA PRO A 205 -2.66 -19.20 -19.37
C PRO A 205 -1.49 -18.21 -19.24
N PHE A 206 -0.53 -18.54 -18.38
CA PHE A 206 0.74 -17.82 -18.27
C PHE A 206 1.90 -18.69 -18.78
N GLN A 207 2.88 -18.05 -19.41
CA GLN A 207 4.22 -18.60 -19.53
C GLN A 207 5.03 -18.09 -18.35
N ILE A 208 5.64 -19.01 -17.61
CA ILE A 208 6.40 -18.70 -16.40
C ILE A 208 7.88 -18.89 -16.68
N PHE A 209 8.69 -17.89 -16.31
CA PHE A 209 10.15 -17.96 -16.36
C PHE A 209 10.70 -17.60 -14.98
N VAL A 210 11.74 -18.31 -14.55
CA VAL A 210 12.41 -18.02 -13.27
C VAL A 210 13.82 -17.51 -13.56
N VAL A 211 14.10 -16.29 -13.10
CA VAL A 211 15.46 -15.73 -13.10
C VAL A 211 16.05 -15.98 -11.72
N ALA A 212 17.16 -16.70 -11.64
CA ALA A 212 17.86 -16.97 -10.39
C ALA A 212 19.20 -16.23 -10.36
N LEU A 213 19.55 -15.69 -9.20
CA LEU A 213 20.79 -14.98 -8.95
C LEU A 213 21.73 -15.83 -8.10
N GLU A 214 22.99 -15.87 -8.50
CA GLU A 214 24.07 -16.44 -7.69
C GLU A 214 24.46 -15.46 -6.58
N GLN A 215 24.48 -15.93 -5.34
CA GLN A 215 25.00 -15.19 -4.19
C GLN A 215 26.49 -14.88 -4.38
N ARG A 216 26.83 -13.59 -4.31
CA ARG A 216 28.21 -13.06 -4.29
C ARG A 216 28.25 -11.90 -3.29
N GLY A 217 29.44 -11.41 -2.92
CA GLY A 217 29.62 -10.43 -1.82
C GLY A 217 28.68 -9.21 -1.87
N ALA A 218 28.34 -8.69 -0.68
CA ALA A 218 27.21 -7.79 -0.45
C ALA A 218 27.20 -6.47 -1.28
N ALA A 219 28.36 -5.86 -1.53
CA ALA A 219 28.43 -4.60 -2.28
C ALA A 219 28.16 -4.78 -3.78
N GLU A 220 28.74 -5.82 -4.39
CA GLU A 220 28.46 -6.18 -5.79
C GLU A 220 27.03 -6.72 -5.96
N GLU A 221 26.48 -7.31 -4.91
CA GLU A 221 25.12 -7.87 -4.91
C GLU A 221 24.06 -6.79 -5.12
N GLN A 222 24.13 -5.68 -4.39
CA GLN A 222 23.13 -4.61 -4.48
C GLN A 222 23.07 -3.98 -5.89
N GLU A 223 24.23 -3.74 -6.50
CA GLU A 223 24.30 -3.21 -7.86
C GLU A 223 23.76 -4.21 -8.90
N ARG A 224 24.15 -5.48 -8.78
CA ARG A 224 23.66 -6.56 -9.67
C ARG A 224 22.16 -6.77 -9.53
N LEU A 225 21.63 -6.74 -8.31
CA LEU A 225 20.20 -6.82 -8.03
C LEU A 225 19.43 -5.71 -8.74
N GLY A 226 19.91 -4.46 -8.66
CA GLY A 226 19.31 -3.32 -9.36
C GLY A 226 19.28 -3.51 -10.88
N ARG A 227 20.40 -3.93 -11.48
CA ARG A 227 20.48 -4.19 -12.94
C ARG A 227 19.54 -5.30 -13.39
N VAL A 228 19.48 -6.39 -12.62
CA VAL A 228 18.61 -7.54 -12.95
C VAL A 228 17.14 -7.16 -12.80
N GLU A 229 16.79 -6.44 -11.73
CA GLU A 229 15.43 -6.00 -11.52
C GLU A 229 14.93 -5.09 -12.66
N GLU A 230 15.78 -4.19 -13.14
CA GLU A 230 15.43 -3.34 -14.28
C GLU A 230 15.28 -4.16 -15.59
N ALA A 231 16.17 -5.14 -15.84
CA ALA A 231 16.05 -6.03 -16.99
C ALA A 231 14.76 -6.88 -16.94
N VAL A 232 14.42 -7.44 -15.77
CA VAL A 232 13.16 -8.17 -15.56
C VAL A 232 11.97 -7.26 -15.82
N ARG A 233 11.99 -6.04 -15.28
CA ARG A 233 10.94 -5.04 -15.47
C ARG A 233 10.75 -4.70 -16.95
N GLN A 234 11.82 -4.54 -17.71
CA GLN A 234 11.75 -4.28 -19.15
C GLN A 234 11.07 -5.43 -19.92
N VAL A 235 11.51 -6.67 -19.70
CA VAL A 235 10.93 -7.87 -20.34
C VAL A 235 9.44 -8.01 -20.02
N VAL A 236 9.07 -7.75 -18.76
CA VAL A 236 7.68 -7.85 -18.31
C VAL A 236 6.81 -6.74 -18.92
N ARG A 237 7.32 -5.50 -19.06
CA ARG A 237 6.61 -4.40 -19.72
C ARG A 237 6.31 -4.67 -21.18
N GLU A 238 7.20 -5.36 -21.89
CA GLU A 238 7.02 -5.74 -23.30
C GLU A 238 5.97 -6.85 -23.48
N ALA A 239 5.62 -7.58 -22.41
CA ALA A 239 4.61 -8.61 -22.44
C ALA A 239 3.23 -8.04 -22.05
N THR A 240 2.22 -8.21 -22.91
CA THR A 240 0.84 -7.80 -22.60
C THR A 240 0.32 -8.52 -21.35
N GLY A 241 0.03 -7.74 -20.29
CA GLY A 241 -0.45 -8.27 -19.01
C GLY A 241 0.60 -9.06 -18.23
N GLY A 242 1.90 -8.84 -18.49
CA GLY A 242 2.97 -9.45 -17.73
C GLY A 242 3.12 -8.86 -16.32
N PHE A 243 3.56 -9.69 -15.38
CA PHE A 243 3.99 -9.27 -14.04
C PHE A 243 5.10 -10.19 -13.51
N TYR A 244 5.76 -9.81 -12.43
CA TYR A 244 6.76 -10.66 -11.77
C TYR A 244 6.59 -10.65 -10.26
N TYR A 245 6.90 -11.79 -9.63
CA TYR A 245 7.00 -11.93 -8.18
C TYR A 245 8.47 -12.05 -7.76
N LYS A 246 8.89 -11.19 -6.83
CA LYS A 246 10.25 -11.15 -6.30
C LYS A 246 10.35 -12.05 -5.08
N LEU A 247 11.24 -13.03 -5.16
CA LEU A 247 11.66 -13.92 -4.08
C LEU A 247 13.12 -13.60 -3.70
N PRO A 248 13.61 -14.09 -2.55
CA PRO A 248 15.04 -14.01 -2.25
C PRO A 248 15.87 -14.62 -3.39
N PHE A 249 16.72 -13.80 -4.01
CA PHE A 249 17.60 -14.17 -5.13
C PHE A 249 16.89 -14.70 -6.38
N ARG A 250 15.57 -14.53 -6.50
CA ARG A 250 14.80 -15.07 -7.63
C ARG A 250 13.68 -14.15 -8.08
N TYR A 251 13.37 -14.18 -9.36
CA TYR A 251 12.21 -13.50 -9.94
C TYR A 251 11.37 -14.53 -10.70
N VAL A 252 10.11 -14.68 -10.31
CA VAL A 252 9.14 -15.51 -11.02
C VAL A 252 8.34 -14.60 -11.95
N CYS A 253 8.61 -14.67 -13.24
CA CYS A 253 8.01 -13.81 -14.25
C CYS A 253 6.85 -14.53 -14.93
N PHE A 254 5.71 -13.85 -15.02
CA PHE A 254 4.48 -14.33 -15.65
C PHE A 254 4.22 -13.47 -16.87
N VAL A 255 4.14 -14.09 -18.05
CA VAL A 255 3.86 -13.39 -19.30
C VAL A 255 2.77 -14.12 -20.09
N SER A 256 1.89 -13.36 -20.74
CA SER A 256 0.88 -13.94 -21.62
C SER A 256 1.56 -14.66 -22.80
N PRO A 257 1.11 -15.86 -23.19
CA PRO A 257 1.60 -16.52 -24.39
C PRO A 257 1.38 -15.61 -25.60
N ARG A 258 2.44 -15.33 -26.38
CA ARG A 258 2.26 -14.66 -27.68
C ARG A 258 1.25 -15.46 -28.50
N ARG A 259 0.16 -14.83 -28.94
CA ARG A 259 -0.73 -15.43 -29.95
C ARG A 259 0.16 -15.73 -31.16
N ARG A 260 0.38 -17.01 -31.47
CA ARG A 260 0.93 -17.36 -32.78
C ARG A 260 -0.08 -16.82 -33.79
N GLY A 261 0.31 -15.81 -34.55
CA GLY A 261 -0.45 -15.39 -35.71
C GLY A 261 -0.74 -16.61 -36.56
N ALA A 262 -1.98 -16.73 -37.02
CA ALA A 262 -2.34 -17.61 -38.11
C ALA A 262 -1.57 -17.16 -39.36
N ALA A 263 -0.36 -17.69 -39.56
CA ALA A 263 0.40 -17.57 -40.79
C ALA A 263 1.25 -18.84 -40.93
N ALA A 264 1.25 -19.40 -42.14
CA ALA A 264 1.81 -20.70 -42.55
C ALA A 264 0.88 -21.93 -42.38
N ARG A 265 -0.37 -21.81 -42.84
CA ARG A 265 -1.05 -22.91 -43.56
C ARG A 265 -1.53 -22.38 -44.91
N ASP A 266 -0.60 -22.33 -45.86
CA ASP A 266 -0.89 -22.46 -47.29
C ASP A 266 0.41 -23.01 -47.89
N GLY A 267 0.41 -24.18 -48.51
CA GLY A 267 -0.17 -24.34 -49.84
C GLY A 267 0.96 -24.07 -50.84
N ARG A 268 1.55 -25.13 -51.39
CA ARG A 268 2.75 -25.12 -52.26
C ARG A 268 2.65 -24.11 -53.43
N PRO A 269 3.78 -23.83 -54.10
CA PRO A 269 3.95 -24.49 -55.41
C PRO A 269 5.28 -25.22 -55.55
N ARG A 270 5.22 -26.28 -56.36
CA ARG A 270 6.38 -27.02 -56.87
C ARG A 270 7.26 -26.09 -57.70
N LEU A 271 8.58 -26.26 -57.58
CA LEU A 271 9.50 -26.48 -58.70
C LEU A 271 10.57 -27.46 -58.21
#